data_AF-B9MQ60-F1
#
_entry.id   AF-B9MQ60-F1
#
_cell.length_a   1.000
_cell.length_b   1.000
_cell.length_c   1.000
_cell.angle_alpha   90.00
_cell.angle_beta   90.00
_cell.angle_gamma   90.00
#
_symmetry.space_group_name_H-M   'P 1'
#
loop_
_entity.id
_entity.type
_entity.pdbx_description
1 polymer ?
#
loop_
_entity_poly.entity_id
_entity_poly.type
_entity_poly.pdbx_seq_one_letter_code
_entity_poly.pdbx_strand_id
1 'polypeptide(L)' 'MAVSKKNTRVLVTMPRELREKLQEMANKENRTLSNFVLTIIQKYLEELEKHPS' A
#
# COMPACT_ATOMS: atom_id res chain seq x y z
N MET A 1 5.33 -16.61 7.19
CA MET A 1 6.43 -15.90 6.50
C MET A 1 7.11 -14.99 7.50
N ALA A 2 8.37 -15.28 7.81
CA ALA A 2 9.18 -14.50 8.74
C ALA A 2 9.31 -13.08 8.22
N VAL A 3 8.82 -12.10 8.98
CA VAL A 3 9.10 -10.70 8.70
C VAL A 3 10.58 -10.53 8.98
N SER A 4 11.36 -10.33 7.92
CA SER A 4 12.76 -9.91 8.01
C SER A 4 12.90 -8.86 9.12
N LYS A 5 13.95 -8.93 9.94
CA LYS A 5 14.24 -7.92 10.99
C LYS A 5 14.30 -6.48 10.45
N LYS A 6 14.33 -6.29 9.13
CA LYS A 6 14.33 -5.00 8.45
C LYS A 6 12.95 -4.34 8.28
N ASN A 7 11.85 -5.08 8.43
CA ASN A 7 10.52 -4.57 8.13
C ASN A 7 9.71 -4.34 9.41
N THR A 8 9.11 -3.16 9.55
CA THR A 8 8.15 -2.84 10.61
C THR A 8 6.72 -3.04 10.11
N ARG A 9 5.77 -3.19 11.03
CA ARG A 9 4.33 -3.31 10.72
C ARG A 9 3.62 -2.03 11.09
N VAL A 10 2.70 -1.59 10.25
CA VAL A 10 1.78 -0.49 10.53
C VAL A 10 0.36 -1.04 10.54
N LEU A 11 -0.39 -0.74 11.60
CA LEU A 11 -1.83 -0.99 11.65
C LEU A 11 -2.54 0.25 11.10
N VAL A 12 -3.41 0.05 10.11
CA VAL A 12 -4.15 1.14 9.47
C VAL A 12 -5.65 0.94 9.68
N THR A 13 -6.30 1.93 10.28
CA THR A 13 -7.75 2.02 10.37
C THR A 13 -8.27 2.85 9.20
N MET A 14 -9.28 2.36 8.50
CA MET A 14 -9.89 3.04 7.35
C MET A 14 -11.38 2.69 7.25
N PRO A 15 -12.20 3.54 6.58
CA PRO A 15 -13.59 3.22 6.30
C PRO A 15 -13.72 1.89 5.54
N ARG A 16 -14.79 1.14 5.85
CA ARG A 16 -15.05 -0.17 5.25
C ARG A 16 -15.10 -0.11 3.71
N GLU A 17 -15.84 0.86 3.18
CA GLU A 17 -16.00 1.03 1.74
C GLU A 17 -14.67 1.31 1.02
N LEU A 18 -13.77 2.07 1.66
CA LEU A 18 -12.44 2.34 1.11
C LEU A 18 -11.61 1.05 1.05
N ARG A 19 -11.64 0.27 2.13
CA ARG A 19 -10.95 -1.02 2.18
C ARG A 19 -11.44 -1.97 1.08
N GLU A 20 -12.76 -2.05 0.89
CA GLU A 20 -13.37 -2.91 -0.13
C GLU A 20 -12.94 -2.50 -1.54
N LYS A 21 -12.99 -1.19 -1.86
CA LYS A 21 -12.50 -0.66 -3.14
C LYS A 21 -11.02 -0.96 -3.38
N LEU A 22 -10.18 -0.75 -2.37
CA LEU A 22 -8.74 -1.07 -2.48
C LEU A 22 -8.50 -2.57 -2.68
N GLN A 23 -9.30 -3.42 -2.02
CA GLN A 23 -9.21 -4.87 -2.16
C GLN A 23 -9.63 -5.34 -3.57
N GLU A 24 -10.68 -4.77 -4.14
CA GLU A 24 -11.10 -5.06 -5.52
C GLU A 24 -10.02 -4.67 -6.53
N MET A 25 -9.41 -3.49 -6.37
CA MET A 25 -8.31 -3.06 -7.23
C MET A 25 -7.09 -3.98 -7.10
N ALA A 26 -6.72 -4.35 -5.87
CA ALA A 26 -5.62 -5.29 -5.63
C ALA A 26 -5.88 -6.66 -6.29
N ASN A 27 -7.13 -7.16 -6.22
CA ASN A 27 -7.52 -8.41 -6.85
C ASN A 27 -7.42 -8.35 -8.38
N LYS A 28 -7.81 -7.24 -9.02
CA LYS A 28 -7.66 -7.04 -10.47
C LYS A 28 -6.20 -7.13 -10.92
N GLU A 29 -5.27 -6.75 -10.05
CA GLU A 29 -3.83 -6.86 -10.31
C GLU A 29 -3.21 -8.21 -9.87
N ASN A 30 -4.00 -9.14 -9.32
CA ASN A 30 -3.54 -10.40 -8.69
C ASN A 30 -2.54 -10.16 -7.53
N ARG A 31 -2.79 -9.15 -6.69
CA ARG A 31 -1.91 -8.79 -5.55
C ARG A 31 -2.71 -8.71 -4.25
N THR A 32 -2.01 -8.84 -3.13
CA THR A 32 -2.62 -8.63 -1.80
C THR A 32 -2.88 -7.14 -1.57
N LEU A 33 -3.89 -6.80 -0.76
CA LEU A 33 -4.18 -5.42 -0.37
C LEU A 33 -2.94 -4.74 0.21
N SER A 34 -2.19 -5.41 1.10
CA SER A 34 -1.00 -4.85 1.72
C SER A 34 0.08 -4.48 0.69
N ASN A 35 0.32 -5.34 -0.31
CA ASN A 35 1.31 -5.07 -1.36
C ASN A 35 0.85 -3.98 -2.33
N PHE A 36 -0.46 -3.93 -2.61
CA PHE A 36 -1.06 -2.88 -3.42
C PHE A 36 -0.91 -1.51 -2.75
N VAL A 37 -1.28 -1.41 -1.46
CA VAL A 37 -1.11 -0.18 -0.67
C VAL A 37 0.36 0.23 -0.59
N LEU A 38 1.28 -0.72 -0.34
CA LEU A 38 2.71 -0.43 -0.33
C LEU A 38 3.18 0.16 -1.67
N THR A 39 2.72 -0.39 -2.79
CA THR A 39 3.07 0.11 -4.14
C THR A 39 2.57 1.53 -4.35
N ILE A 40 1.34 1.84 -3.91
CA ILE A 40 0.78 3.20 -4.02
C ILE A 40 1.63 4.19 -3.20
N ILE A 41 1.97 3.83 -1.95
CA ILE A 41 2.77 4.69 -1.07
C ILE A 41 4.15 4.94 -1.68
N GLN A 42 4.80 3.91 -2.22
CA GLN A 42 6.11 4.04 -2.88
C GLN A 42 6.03 4.98 -4.09
N LYS A 43 5.05 4.80 -4.97
CA LYS A 43 4.84 5.68 -6.13
C LYS A 43 4.60 7.13 -5.73
N TYR A 44 3.77 7.35 -4.71
CA TYR A 44 3.50 8.69 -4.20
C TYR A 44 4.78 9.37 -3.66
N LEU A 45 5.62 8.64 -2.92
CA LEU A 45 6.90 9.17 -2.44
C LEU A 45 7.86 9.49 -3.59
N GLU A 46 7.97 8.62 -4.59
CA GLU A 46 8.79 8.90 -5.77
C GLU A 46 8.32 10.13 -6.55
N GLU A 47 7.01 10.35 -6.64
CA GLU A 47 6.43 11.52 -7.29
C GLU A 47 6.76 12.82 -6.54
N LEU A 48 6.71 12.78 -5.19
CA LEU A 48 7.11 13.89 -4.32
C LEU A 48 8.60 14.21 -4.45
N GLU A 49 9.47 13.19 -4.49
CA GLU A 49 10.92 13.38 -4.62
C GLU A 49 11.33 13.93 -5.99
N LYS A 50 10.58 13.61 -7.05
CA LYS A 50 10.83 14.11 -8.41
C LYS A 50 10.33 15.54 -8.62
N HIS A 51 9.43 16.05 -7.78
CA HIS A 51 8.91 17.41 -7.82
C HIS A 51 9.12 18.13 -6.48
N PRO A 52 10.37 18.41 -6.09
CA PRO A 52 10.62 19.23 -4.92
C PRO A 52 10.05 20.63 -5.20
N SER A 53 9.09 21.04 -4.37
CA SER A 53 8.51 22.39 -4.37
C SER A 53 9.54 23.44 -4.01
#